data_AF-A0A9P8A3T6-F1
#
_entry.id   AF-A0A9P8A3T6-F1
#
_cell.length_a   1.000
_cell.length_b   1.000
_cell.length_c   1.000
_cell.angle_alpha   90.00
_cell.angle_beta   90.00
_cell.angle_gamma   90.00
#
_symmetry.space_group_name_H-M   'P 1'
#
loop_
_entity.id
_entity.type
_entity.pdbx_description
1 polymer ?
#
loop_
_entity_poly.entity_id
_entity_poly.type
_entity_poly.pdbx_seq_one_letter_code
_entity_poly.pdbx_strand_id
1 'polypeptide(L)'
;MLLPYQKLYISHFLTSWVDRSFEFASYLLIAKVFTTSLLQSSLYGLITTLAALLLSNRIGNWINILSRLHTYRITLLTQKLSIVVSTLLFYILDRSPDKKTVLYACIIVLGCTLKLAFIGNSIAIEKDWAMVISDGHIQLLLPTMRRIDLVVAVVISAWTVVSTILEYILISQIHRDVPELSSRAPHSSTTTPGVEEETAVEVTAREYINHKTFLATLALGMLYMNVLSFGGTQTSYLVLIGYNSGLLGIMKALCGIIGVAGTYLMPLLAKKIGTVRTGLWSIWQLALTLAVVVIALTFRQSTMATSVLLFGGMALSRLGLWMFDIAENLILQDHTEPIHVTSIAGWQYSLCNLFDLLQFSLTIAVSDPARFIIPASISLSATVGAAIIYTLFVWKDRGHLLHIKLK
;
A
#
# COMPACT_ATOMS: atom_id res chain seq x y z
N MET A 1 -7.80 -27.49 -33.79
CA MET A 1 -7.31 -26.14 -34.16
C MET A 1 -7.91 -25.15 -33.15
N LEU A 2 -7.14 -24.23 -32.56
CA LEU A 2 -7.67 -23.32 -31.53
C LEU A 2 -8.73 -22.36 -32.10
N LEU A 3 -9.83 -22.18 -31.36
CA LEU A 3 -10.94 -21.29 -31.72
C LEU A 3 -10.58 -19.81 -31.46
N PRO A 4 -11.24 -18.83 -32.11
CA PRO A 4 -10.82 -17.41 -32.07
C PRO A 4 -10.72 -16.84 -30.65
N TYR A 5 -11.71 -17.12 -29.80
CA TYR A 5 -11.76 -16.65 -28.42
C TYR A 5 -10.62 -17.20 -27.55
N GLN A 6 -10.25 -18.47 -27.72
CA GLN A 6 -9.15 -19.12 -26.96
C GLN A 6 -7.79 -18.45 -27.22
N LYS A 7 -7.57 -17.89 -28.41
CA LYS A 7 -6.35 -17.16 -28.76
C LYS A 7 -6.29 -15.79 -28.09
N LEU A 8 -7.42 -15.09 -28.07
CA LEU A 8 -7.60 -13.78 -27.44
C LEU A 8 -7.32 -13.87 -25.92
N TYR A 9 -7.81 -14.94 -25.29
CA TYR A 9 -7.63 -15.28 -23.89
C TYR A 9 -6.16 -15.41 -23.46
N ILE A 10 -5.39 -16.28 -24.12
CA ILE A 10 -3.98 -16.54 -23.77
C ILE A 10 -3.13 -15.27 -23.94
N SER A 11 -3.44 -14.45 -24.95
CA SER A 11 -2.75 -13.18 -25.22
C SER A 11 -2.96 -12.12 -24.13
N HIS A 12 -4.12 -12.14 -23.47
CA HIS A 12 -4.45 -11.28 -22.33
C HIS A 12 -3.59 -11.64 -21.11
N PHE A 13 -3.57 -12.93 -20.75
CA PHE A 13 -2.84 -13.46 -19.60
C PHE A 13 -1.35 -13.08 -19.62
N LEU A 14 -0.70 -13.31 -20.77
CA LEU A 14 0.73 -13.05 -20.98
C LEU A 14 1.09 -11.57 -21.00
N THR A 15 0.11 -10.68 -21.09
CA THR A 15 0.33 -9.23 -21.01
C THR A 15 0.39 -8.79 -19.55
N SER A 16 -0.69 -9.01 -18.80
CA SER A 16 -0.87 -8.51 -17.43
C SER A 16 0.19 -9.02 -16.43
N TRP A 17 0.75 -10.22 -16.64
CA TRP A 17 1.89 -10.74 -15.85
C TRP A 17 3.21 -9.97 -16.05
N VAL A 18 3.52 -9.64 -17.31
CA VAL A 18 4.78 -8.99 -17.70
C VAL A 18 4.86 -7.58 -17.14
N ASP A 19 3.74 -6.84 -17.21
CA ASP A 19 3.70 -5.43 -16.83
C ASP A 19 3.93 -5.23 -15.31
N ARG A 20 3.38 -6.11 -14.47
CA ARG A 20 3.62 -6.12 -13.01
C ARG A 20 5.05 -6.51 -12.64
N SER A 21 5.64 -7.44 -13.39
CA SER A 21 7.05 -7.82 -13.21
C SER A 21 8.00 -6.67 -13.58
N PHE A 22 7.68 -5.94 -14.66
CA PHE A 22 8.45 -4.77 -15.09
C PHE A 22 8.29 -3.58 -14.13
N GLU A 23 7.11 -3.36 -13.56
CA GLU A 23 6.84 -2.32 -12.54
C GLU A 23 7.84 -2.44 -11.37
N PHE A 24 8.01 -3.63 -10.78
CA PHE A 24 9.01 -3.86 -9.73
C PHE A 24 10.47 -3.77 -10.22
N ALA A 25 10.78 -4.37 -11.38
CA ALA A 25 12.14 -4.37 -11.92
C ALA A 25 12.66 -2.96 -12.27
N SER A 26 11.77 -2.06 -12.72
CA SER A 26 12.14 -0.68 -13.10
C SER A 26 12.80 0.09 -11.96
N TYR A 27 12.27 0.02 -10.73
CA TYR A 27 12.85 0.69 -9.56
C TYR A 27 14.22 0.12 -9.17
N LEU A 28 14.43 -1.20 -9.33
CA LEU A 28 15.74 -1.83 -9.09
C LEU A 28 16.78 -1.36 -10.12
N LEU A 29 16.38 -1.21 -11.39
CA LEU A 29 17.27 -0.71 -12.45
C LEU A 29 17.58 0.78 -12.29
N ILE A 30 16.60 1.60 -11.89
CA ILE A 30 16.82 3.02 -11.57
C ILE A 30 17.84 3.15 -10.43
N ALA A 31 17.64 2.43 -9.32
CA ALA A 31 18.56 2.45 -8.18
C ALA A 31 19.96 1.93 -8.54
N LYS A 32 20.09 0.91 -9.40
CA LYS A 32 21.39 0.41 -9.85
C LYS A 32 22.18 1.49 -10.64
N VAL A 33 21.52 2.28 -11.48
CA VAL A 33 22.19 3.21 -12.40
C VAL A 33 22.39 4.62 -11.84
N PHE A 34 21.49 5.06 -10.97
CA PHE A 34 21.54 6.34 -10.26
C PHE A 34 22.04 6.16 -8.82
N THR A 35 23.27 5.65 -8.71
CA THR A 35 23.96 5.33 -7.44
C THR A 35 24.09 6.49 -6.45
N THR A 36 23.79 7.73 -6.87
CA THR A 36 23.98 8.96 -6.09
C THR A 36 22.69 9.61 -5.57
N SER A 37 21.49 9.17 -5.98
CA SER A 37 20.25 9.80 -5.51
C SER A 37 19.00 8.91 -5.60
N LEU A 38 18.06 9.16 -4.68
CA LEU A 38 16.72 8.59 -4.63
C LEU A 38 15.71 9.36 -5.51
N LEU A 39 16.06 10.58 -5.94
CA LEU A 39 15.19 11.51 -6.67
C LEU A 39 14.60 10.90 -7.95
N GLN A 40 15.37 10.08 -8.66
CA GLN A 40 14.96 9.41 -9.88
C GLN A 40 13.86 8.37 -9.62
N SER A 41 13.95 7.56 -8.55
CA SER A 41 12.87 6.63 -8.21
C SER A 41 11.55 7.36 -7.96
N SER A 42 11.60 8.47 -7.20
CA SER A 42 10.41 9.28 -6.90
C SER A 42 9.81 9.95 -8.14
N LEU A 43 10.64 10.56 -9.00
CA LEU A 43 10.18 11.21 -10.24
C LEU A 43 9.55 10.21 -11.22
N TYR A 44 10.10 9.00 -11.36
CA TYR A 44 9.55 7.99 -12.25
C TYR A 44 8.12 7.58 -11.85
N GLY A 45 7.89 7.34 -10.55
CA GLY A 45 6.55 7.00 -10.04
C GLY A 45 5.54 8.14 -10.21
N LEU A 46 5.94 9.37 -9.89
CA LEU A 46 5.08 10.56 -9.99
C LEU A 46 4.70 10.87 -11.44
N ILE A 47 5.67 10.91 -12.36
CA ILE A 47 5.41 11.32 -13.75
C ILE A 47 4.58 10.27 -14.50
N THR A 48 4.84 8.97 -14.29
CA THR A 48 4.09 7.90 -14.97
C THR A 48 2.64 7.79 -14.49
N THR A 49 2.36 8.08 -13.22
CA THR A 49 0.98 8.13 -12.69
C THR A 49 0.24 9.39 -13.16
N LEU A 50 0.88 10.56 -13.13
CA LEU A 50 0.32 11.82 -13.64
C LEU A 50 0.01 11.75 -15.15
N ALA A 51 0.89 11.15 -15.95
CA ALA A 51 0.65 10.97 -17.39
C ALA A 51 -0.57 10.08 -17.68
N ALA A 52 -0.77 9.01 -16.91
CA ALA A 52 -1.94 8.14 -17.05
C ALA A 52 -3.25 8.88 -16.71
N LEU A 53 -3.25 9.70 -15.66
CA LEU A 53 -4.39 10.53 -15.25
C LEU A 53 -4.77 11.53 -16.35
N LEU A 54 -3.79 12.24 -16.93
CA LEU A 54 -4.04 13.33 -17.89
C LEU A 54 -4.36 12.86 -19.32
N LEU A 55 -3.83 11.70 -19.76
CA LEU A 55 -3.85 11.30 -21.18
C LEU A 55 -4.73 10.07 -21.51
N SER A 56 -5.21 9.34 -20.50
CA SER A 56 -6.07 8.15 -20.69
C SER A 56 -7.30 8.41 -21.57
N ASN A 57 -8.04 9.50 -21.32
CA ASN A 57 -9.21 9.89 -22.11
C ASN A 57 -8.89 10.13 -23.60
N ARG A 58 -7.73 10.75 -23.90
CA ARG A 58 -7.29 10.98 -25.29
C ARG A 58 -7.01 9.67 -26.03
N ILE A 59 -6.54 8.63 -25.33
CA ILE A 59 -6.32 7.31 -25.93
C ILE A 59 -7.63 6.59 -26.22
N GLY A 60 -8.65 6.72 -25.35
CA GLY A 60 -10.00 6.24 -25.65
C GLY A 60 -10.55 6.82 -26.96
N ASN A 61 -10.40 8.12 -27.18
CA ASN A 61 -10.83 8.77 -28.42
C ASN A 61 -10.00 8.35 -29.64
N TRP A 62 -8.68 8.18 -29.51
CA TRP A 62 -7.80 7.75 -30.60
C TRP A 62 -8.12 6.32 -31.09
N ILE A 63 -8.47 5.41 -30.18
CA ILE A 63 -8.85 4.03 -30.49
C ILE A 63 -10.02 3.95 -31.46
N ASN A 64 -11.00 4.87 -31.34
CA ASN A 64 -12.21 4.90 -32.16
C ASN A 64 -11.97 5.33 -33.62
N ILE A 65 -10.81 5.91 -33.95
CA ILE A 65 -10.48 6.44 -35.28
C ILE A 65 -9.81 5.37 -36.16
N LEU A 66 -9.12 4.39 -35.56
CA LEU A 66 -8.29 3.42 -36.27
C LEU A 66 -8.98 2.07 -36.45
N SER A 67 -8.63 1.38 -37.54
CA SER A 67 -9.12 0.02 -37.77
C SER A 67 -8.64 -0.95 -36.68
N ARG A 68 -9.60 -1.68 -36.10
CA ARG A 68 -9.49 -2.64 -34.99
C ARG A 68 -8.14 -3.38 -34.93
N LEU A 69 -7.75 -4.05 -36.02
CA LEU A 69 -6.53 -4.84 -36.14
C LEU A 69 -5.23 -4.01 -36.02
N HIS A 70 -5.22 -2.79 -36.54
CA HIS A 70 -4.08 -1.88 -36.43
C HIS A 70 -3.98 -1.31 -35.02
N THR A 71 -5.10 -0.93 -34.40
CA THR A 71 -5.11 -0.38 -33.03
C THR A 71 -4.45 -1.33 -32.03
N TYR A 72 -4.88 -2.60 -31.98
CA TYR A 72 -4.28 -3.61 -31.10
C TYR A 72 -2.80 -3.88 -31.42
N ARG A 73 -2.44 -3.99 -32.71
CA ARG A 73 -1.05 -4.19 -33.12
C ARG A 73 -0.17 -3.03 -32.65
N ILE A 74 -0.64 -1.79 -32.79
CA ILE A 74 0.10 -0.60 -32.34
C ILE A 74 0.21 -0.59 -30.81
N THR A 75 -0.86 -0.84 -30.05
CA THR A 75 -0.79 -0.82 -28.58
C THR A 75 0.12 -1.92 -28.04
N LEU A 76 -0.02 -3.16 -28.52
CA LEU A 76 0.80 -4.29 -28.08
C LEU A 76 2.28 -4.10 -28.47
N LEU A 77 2.56 -3.71 -29.72
CA LEU A 77 3.94 -3.43 -30.14
C LEU A 77 4.52 -2.26 -29.34
N THR A 78 3.74 -1.20 -29.08
CA THR A 78 4.20 -0.06 -28.26
C THR A 78 4.53 -0.50 -26.83
N GLN A 79 3.76 -1.37 -26.19
CA GLN A 79 4.12 -1.93 -24.89
C GLN A 79 5.43 -2.72 -24.95
N LYS A 80 5.51 -3.74 -25.81
CA LYS A 80 6.65 -4.68 -25.80
C LYS A 80 7.92 -4.00 -26.30
N LEU A 81 7.83 -3.07 -27.27
CA LEU A 81 8.92 -2.18 -27.64
C LEU A 81 9.26 -1.19 -26.51
N SER A 82 8.30 -0.61 -25.79
CA SER A 82 8.62 0.27 -24.65
C SER A 82 9.38 -0.48 -23.56
N ILE A 83 9.05 -1.75 -23.28
CA ILE A 83 9.76 -2.61 -22.31
C ILE A 83 11.16 -2.97 -22.83
N VAL A 84 11.28 -3.48 -24.06
CA VAL A 84 12.57 -3.88 -24.65
C VAL A 84 13.49 -2.69 -24.83
N VAL A 85 13.00 -1.57 -25.38
CA VAL A 85 13.76 -0.32 -25.53
C VAL A 85 14.08 0.28 -24.17
N SER A 86 13.19 0.29 -23.17
CA SER A 86 13.57 0.74 -21.81
C SER A 86 14.68 -0.12 -21.22
N THR A 87 14.63 -1.44 -21.41
CA THR A 87 15.65 -2.38 -20.91
C THR A 87 16.99 -2.17 -21.62
N LEU A 88 16.98 -1.97 -22.94
CA LEU A 88 18.15 -1.61 -23.73
C LEU A 88 18.69 -0.21 -23.36
N LEU A 89 17.82 0.77 -23.12
CA LEU A 89 18.22 2.08 -22.65
C LEU A 89 18.82 2.01 -21.25
N PHE A 90 18.28 1.21 -20.31
CA PHE A 90 18.92 0.96 -19.01
C PHE A 90 20.33 0.34 -19.21
N TYR A 91 20.48 -0.64 -20.10
CA TYR A 91 21.76 -1.29 -20.43
C TYR A 91 22.79 -0.35 -21.12
N ILE A 92 22.31 0.63 -21.89
CA ILE A 92 23.12 1.68 -22.53
C ILE A 92 23.46 2.80 -21.53
N LEU A 93 22.51 3.18 -20.68
CA LEU A 93 22.63 4.16 -19.59
C LEU A 93 23.64 3.74 -18.52
N ASP A 94 23.74 2.44 -18.25
CA ASP A 94 24.78 1.78 -17.42
C ASP A 94 26.20 2.00 -17.99
N ARG A 95 26.33 2.14 -19.34
CA ARG A 95 27.60 2.30 -20.06
C ARG A 95 27.90 3.70 -20.59
N SER A 96 26.92 4.59 -20.65
CA SER A 96 27.00 5.89 -21.36
C SER A 96 26.80 7.06 -20.39
N PRO A 97 27.77 7.35 -19.50
CA PRO A 97 27.61 8.34 -18.43
C PRO A 97 27.21 9.73 -18.96
N ASP A 98 27.83 10.17 -20.06
CA ASP A 98 27.68 11.53 -20.63
C ASP A 98 26.26 11.83 -21.12
N LYS A 99 25.44 10.80 -21.35
CA LYS A 99 24.07 10.91 -21.86
C LYS A 99 23.01 10.57 -20.81
N LYS A 100 23.39 10.40 -19.53
CA LYS A 100 22.51 9.86 -18.47
C LYS A 100 21.17 10.61 -18.35
N THR A 101 21.16 11.94 -18.30
CA THR A 101 19.93 12.73 -18.16
C THR A 101 18.98 12.53 -19.35
N VAL A 102 19.51 12.52 -20.58
CA VAL A 102 18.70 12.37 -21.81
C VAL A 102 18.15 10.96 -21.93
N LEU A 103 18.99 9.94 -21.76
CA LEU A 103 18.59 8.53 -21.81
C LEU A 103 17.55 8.20 -20.72
N TYR A 104 17.66 8.81 -19.54
CA TYR A 104 16.70 8.62 -18.45
C TYR A 104 15.39 9.41 -18.66
N ALA A 105 15.43 10.61 -19.24
CA ALA A 105 14.21 11.29 -19.70
C ALA A 105 13.46 10.45 -20.74
N CYS A 106 14.19 9.81 -21.68
CA CYS A 106 13.60 8.84 -22.60
C CYS A 106 12.98 7.63 -21.87
N ILE A 107 13.60 7.12 -20.80
CA ILE A 107 13.03 6.02 -19.98
C ILE A 107 11.75 6.47 -19.23
N ILE A 108 11.68 7.70 -18.71
CA ILE A 108 10.44 8.24 -18.13
C ILE A 108 9.35 8.32 -19.20
N VAL A 109 9.67 8.85 -20.39
CA VAL A 109 8.73 8.91 -21.52
C VAL A 109 8.27 7.50 -21.92
N LEU A 110 9.17 6.51 -21.99
CA LEU A 110 8.81 5.12 -22.29
C LEU A 110 7.99 4.45 -21.17
N GLY A 111 8.21 4.81 -19.91
CA GLY A 111 7.35 4.41 -18.80
C GLY A 111 5.94 4.99 -18.95
N CYS A 112 5.82 6.24 -19.40
CA CYS A 112 4.55 6.87 -19.71
C CYS A 112 3.87 6.20 -20.92
N THR A 113 4.58 5.98 -22.04
CA THR A 113 4.00 5.29 -23.21
C THR A 113 3.65 3.84 -22.90
N LEU A 114 4.39 3.15 -22.03
CA LEU A 114 4.03 1.82 -21.55
C LEU A 114 2.73 1.84 -20.74
N LYS A 115 2.63 2.71 -19.72
CA LYS A 115 1.41 2.83 -18.88
C LYS A 115 0.18 3.22 -19.72
N LEU A 116 0.37 4.08 -20.72
CA LEU A 116 -0.66 4.53 -21.64
C LEU A 116 -1.03 3.47 -22.71
N ALA A 117 -0.06 2.74 -23.25
CA ALA A 117 -0.31 1.62 -24.16
C ALA A 117 -0.90 0.41 -23.44
N PHE A 118 -0.68 0.24 -22.14
CA PHE A 118 -1.43 -0.70 -21.30
C PHE A 118 -2.92 -0.33 -21.28
N ILE A 119 -3.26 0.90 -20.90
CA ILE A 119 -4.64 1.42 -20.88
C ILE A 119 -5.30 1.29 -22.26
N GLY A 120 -4.61 1.67 -23.34
CA GLY A 120 -5.16 1.58 -24.70
C GLY A 120 -5.40 0.14 -25.18
N ASN A 121 -4.52 -0.79 -24.80
CA ASN A 121 -4.66 -2.20 -25.14
C ASN A 121 -5.82 -2.86 -24.39
N SER A 122 -5.99 -2.53 -23.11
CA SER A 122 -7.17 -2.91 -22.30
C SER A 122 -8.47 -2.45 -22.97
N ILE A 123 -8.56 -1.16 -23.33
CA ILE A 123 -9.76 -0.60 -24.00
C ILE A 123 -10.04 -1.32 -25.34
N ALA A 124 -9.04 -1.45 -26.20
CA ALA A 124 -9.22 -2.05 -27.53
C ALA A 124 -9.66 -3.53 -27.46
N ILE A 125 -9.04 -4.32 -26.57
CA ILE A 125 -9.34 -5.75 -26.41
C ILE A 125 -10.67 -5.95 -25.69
N GLU A 126 -10.83 -5.41 -24.49
CA GLU A 126 -11.96 -5.69 -23.60
C GLU A 126 -13.26 -5.00 -24.02
N LYS A 127 -13.20 -3.82 -24.64
CA LYS A 127 -14.40 -3.03 -24.94
C LYS A 127 -14.82 -3.20 -26.40
N ASP A 128 -13.86 -3.08 -27.32
CA ASP A 128 -14.17 -3.03 -28.74
C ASP A 128 -14.11 -4.40 -29.46
N TRP A 129 -13.00 -5.14 -29.34
CA TRP A 129 -12.87 -6.45 -30.00
C TRP A 129 -13.83 -7.49 -29.41
N ALA A 130 -14.05 -7.44 -28.10
CA ALA A 130 -15.04 -8.25 -27.40
C ALA A 130 -16.48 -8.05 -27.91
N MET A 131 -16.82 -6.88 -28.48
CA MET A 131 -18.10 -6.67 -29.15
C MET A 131 -18.17 -7.47 -30.45
N VAL A 132 -17.28 -7.22 -31.42
CA VAL A 132 -17.43 -7.78 -32.78
C VAL A 132 -17.17 -9.27 -32.86
N ILE A 133 -16.20 -9.81 -32.11
CA ILE A 133 -15.89 -11.27 -32.14
C ILE A 133 -17.04 -12.11 -31.56
N SER A 134 -17.98 -11.47 -30.86
CA SER A 134 -19.10 -12.16 -30.22
C SER A 134 -20.34 -12.37 -31.10
N ASP A 135 -20.47 -11.64 -32.22
CA ASP A 135 -21.61 -11.70 -33.15
C ASP A 135 -22.97 -11.76 -32.42
N GLY A 136 -23.28 -10.70 -31.67
CA GLY A 136 -24.45 -10.60 -30.77
C GLY A 136 -24.27 -11.22 -29.38
N HIS A 137 -23.39 -12.21 -29.22
CA HIS A 137 -23.25 -13.02 -28.00
C HIS A 137 -22.21 -12.46 -27.00
N ILE A 138 -22.08 -11.14 -26.89
CA ILE A 138 -21.06 -10.47 -26.04
C ILE A 138 -21.13 -10.92 -24.58
N GLN A 139 -22.33 -11.29 -24.13
CA GLN A 139 -22.63 -11.81 -22.79
C GLN A 139 -21.88 -13.13 -22.46
N LEU A 140 -21.35 -13.85 -23.45
CA LEU A 140 -20.49 -15.03 -23.24
C LEU A 140 -18.99 -14.68 -23.34
N LEU A 141 -18.63 -13.86 -24.33
CA LEU A 141 -17.23 -13.55 -24.64
C LEU A 141 -16.63 -12.55 -23.64
N LEU A 142 -17.29 -11.41 -23.40
CA LEU A 142 -16.76 -10.36 -22.53
C LEU A 142 -16.57 -10.85 -21.09
N PRO A 143 -17.55 -11.53 -20.42
CA PRO A 143 -17.31 -12.08 -19.09
C PRO A 143 -16.20 -13.13 -19.07
N THR A 144 -15.91 -13.83 -20.18
CA THR A 144 -14.84 -14.84 -20.20
C THR A 144 -13.46 -14.24 -20.43
N MET A 145 -13.33 -13.18 -21.25
CA MET A 145 -12.12 -12.36 -21.30
C MET A 145 -11.84 -11.73 -19.92
N ARG A 146 -12.90 -11.20 -19.29
CA ARG A 146 -12.84 -10.67 -17.94
C ARG A 146 -12.55 -11.75 -16.90
N ARG A 147 -12.96 -13.01 -17.09
CA ARG A 147 -12.52 -14.20 -16.30
C ARG A 147 -11.02 -14.50 -16.44
N ILE A 148 -10.27 -13.86 -17.35
CA ILE A 148 -8.83 -14.10 -17.54
C ILE A 148 -7.94 -12.93 -17.11
N ASP A 149 -8.38 -11.69 -17.31
CA ASP A 149 -7.77 -10.55 -16.61
C ASP A 149 -8.15 -10.52 -15.13
N LEU A 150 -9.27 -11.17 -14.80
CA LEU A 150 -9.33 -12.04 -13.64
C LEU A 150 -8.21 -13.10 -13.74
N VAL A 151 -8.32 -14.35 -14.23
CA VAL A 151 -7.38 -15.48 -13.92
C VAL A 151 -5.89 -15.16 -13.65
N VAL A 152 -5.21 -14.26 -14.36
CA VAL A 152 -3.94 -13.66 -13.87
C VAL A 152 -4.10 -13.07 -12.47
N ALA A 153 -4.81 -11.96 -12.39
CA ALA A 153 -5.19 -11.36 -11.14
C ALA A 153 -6.13 -12.25 -10.31
N VAL A 154 -6.73 -13.37 -10.75
CA VAL A 154 -7.65 -14.24 -9.96
C VAL A 154 -6.96 -15.42 -9.31
N VAL A 155 -5.78 -15.82 -9.76
CA VAL A 155 -4.87 -16.53 -8.85
C VAL A 155 -4.52 -15.61 -7.65
N ILE A 156 -4.56 -14.28 -7.84
CA ILE A 156 -4.40 -13.26 -6.79
C ILE A 156 -5.75 -12.81 -6.16
N SER A 157 -6.87 -12.95 -6.89
CA SER A 157 -8.16 -12.29 -6.61
C SER A 157 -9.40 -13.15 -6.89
N ALA A 158 -9.26 -14.47 -7.00
CA ALA A 158 -10.23 -15.47 -6.53
C ALA A 158 -9.69 -16.10 -5.24
N TRP A 159 -8.42 -15.88 -4.90
CA TRP A 159 -8.14 -15.62 -3.49
C TRP A 159 -9.04 -14.47 -3.00
N THR A 160 -8.94 -13.26 -3.54
CA THR A 160 -9.86 -12.14 -3.16
C THR A 160 -11.33 -12.34 -3.55
N VAL A 161 -11.75 -13.03 -4.62
CA VAL A 161 -13.18 -13.18 -4.99
C VAL A 161 -13.81 -14.44 -4.41
N VAL A 162 -13.09 -15.54 -4.15
CA VAL A 162 -13.63 -16.55 -3.23
C VAL A 162 -13.66 -15.94 -1.83
N SER A 163 -12.65 -15.18 -1.41
CA SER A 163 -12.73 -14.39 -0.16
C SER A 163 -13.96 -13.48 -0.18
N THR A 164 -14.17 -12.62 -1.17
CA THR A 164 -15.27 -11.65 -1.20
C THR A 164 -16.65 -12.27 -1.46
N ILE A 165 -16.75 -13.43 -2.13
CA ILE A 165 -18.03 -14.18 -2.20
C ILE A 165 -18.30 -14.87 -0.86
N LEU A 166 -17.29 -15.47 -0.23
CA LEU A 166 -17.39 -16.11 1.08
C LEU A 166 -17.69 -15.07 2.18
N GLU A 167 -17.01 -13.94 2.16
CA GLU A 167 -17.18 -12.73 2.97
C GLU A 167 -18.56 -12.10 2.75
N TYR A 168 -19.01 -11.96 1.49
CA TYR A 168 -20.39 -11.51 1.21
C TYR A 168 -21.42 -12.49 1.77
N ILE A 169 -21.22 -13.80 1.64
CA ILE A 169 -22.10 -14.83 2.22
C ILE A 169 -22.07 -14.78 3.75
N LEU A 170 -20.89 -14.69 4.35
CA LEU A 170 -20.68 -14.60 5.80
C LEU A 170 -21.28 -13.32 6.39
N ILE A 171 -21.07 -12.16 5.77
CA ILE A 171 -21.69 -10.89 6.17
C ILE A 171 -23.22 -10.96 5.97
N SER A 172 -23.69 -11.58 4.89
CA SER A 172 -25.12 -11.85 4.66
C SER A 172 -25.73 -12.88 5.62
N GLN A 173 -24.92 -13.65 6.34
CA GLN A 173 -25.32 -14.53 7.44
C GLN A 173 -25.30 -13.75 8.75
N ILE A 174 -24.20 -13.07 9.09
CA ILE A 174 -24.05 -12.20 10.27
C ILE A 174 -25.17 -11.16 10.36
N HIS A 175 -25.59 -10.54 9.25
CA HIS A 175 -26.69 -9.57 9.22
C HIS A 175 -28.09 -10.21 9.42
N ARG A 176 -28.23 -11.53 9.29
CA ARG A 176 -29.45 -12.27 9.67
C ARG A 176 -29.38 -12.75 11.11
N ASP A 177 -28.22 -13.21 11.53
CA ASP A 177 -27.96 -13.78 12.86
C ASP A 177 -27.90 -12.68 13.93
N VAL A 178 -27.49 -11.47 13.55
CA VAL A 178 -27.49 -10.23 14.37
C VAL A 178 -28.35 -9.18 13.67
N PRO A 179 -29.70 -9.27 13.78
CA PRO A 179 -30.62 -8.39 13.05
C PRO A 179 -30.53 -6.91 13.47
N GLU A 180 -29.94 -6.63 14.63
CA GLU A 180 -29.65 -5.30 15.18
C GLU A 180 -28.79 -4.44 14.23
N LEU A 181 -27.97 -5.08 13.38
CA LEU A 181 -27.18 -4.43 12.32
C LEU A 181 -28.05 -3.74 11.25
N SER A 182 -29.34 -4.07 11.17
CA SER A 182 -30.30 -3.43 10.25
C SER A 182 -30.69 -2.01 10.70
N SER A 183 -30.49 -1.69 11.99
CA SER A 183 -30.87 -0.42 12.61
C SER A 183 -29.65 0.40 12.99
N ARG A 184 -29.65 1.69 12.65
CA ARG A 184 -28.58 2.63 13.08
C ARG A 184 -28.78 3.24 14.47
N ALA A 185 -29.93 2.98 15.10
CA ALA A 185 -30.25 3.52 16.42
C ALA A 185 -29.27 3.00 17.49
N PRO A 186 -28.84 3.83 18.45
CA PRO A 186 -28.05 3.37 19.59
C PRO A 186 -28.79 2.29 20.41
N HIS A 187 -28.04 1.44 21.11
CA HIS A 187 -28.58 0.48 22.08
C HIS A 187 -29.11 1.19 23.35
N SER A 188 -30.25 1.86 23.24
CA SER A 188 -31.00 2.40 24.38
C SER A 188 -32.02 1.38 24.88
N SER A 189 -31.71 0.67 25.96
CA SER A 189 -32.52 -0.40 26.54
C SER A 189 -33.74 0.12 27.36
N THR A 190 -34.53 1.03 26.81
CA THR A 190 -35.87 1.39 27.32
C THR A 190 -36.76 1.87 26.17
N THR A 191 -37.83 1.13 25.88
CA THR A 191 -38.74 1.45 24.77
C THR A 191 -39.57 2.71 25.06
N THR A 192 -39.35 3.77 24.28
CA THR A 192 -40.32 4.86 24.12
C THR A 192 -40.55 5.12 22.62
N PRO A 193 -41.78 4.96 22.09
CA PRO A 193 -42.05 5.13 20.67
C PRO A 193 -42.19 6.62 20.34
N GLY A 194 -41.13 7.23 19.80
CA GLY A 194 -41.14 8.64 19.39
C GLY A 194 -39.77 9.29 19.15
N VAL A 195 -38.69 8.51 19.04
CA VAL A 195 -37.37 9.05 18.68
C VAL A 195 -37.30 9.18 17.16
N GLU A 196 -36.96 10.38 16.67
CA GLU A 196 -36.75 10.67 15.25
C GLU A 196 -35.52 9.91 14.72
N GLU A 197 -35.35 9.80 13.39
CA GLU A 197 -34.10 9.25 12.84
C GLU A 197 -32.92 10.18 13.20
N GLU A 198 -32.12 9.79 14.18
CA GLU A 198 -30.86 10.47 14.51
C GLU A 198 -29.92 10.41 13.30
N THR A 199 -29.96 11.49 12.51
CA THR A 199 -29.12 11.65 11.31
C THR A 199 -27.65 11.58 11.70
N ALA A 200 -26.85 10.83 10.94
CA ALA A 200 -25.43 10.66 11.20
C ALA A 200 -24.72 12.02 11.37
N VAL A 201 -24.29 12.32 12.59
CA VAL A 201 -23.73 13.62 12.97
C VAL A 201 -22.34 13.75 12.38
N GLU A 202 -22.12 14.77 11.54
CA GLU A 202 -20.80 15.08 11.01
C GLU A 202 -19.93 15.70 12.11
N VAL A 203 -19.03 14.89 12.68
CA VAL A 203 -18.10 15.34 13.72
C VAL A 203 -17.15 16.35 13.11
N THR A 204 -17.15 17.59 13.60
CA THR A 204 -16.27 18.63 13.08
C THR A 204 -14.81 18.36 13.48
N ALA A 205 -13.87 18.97 12.75
CA ALA A 205 -12.44 18.91 13.09
C ALA A 205 -12.16 19.33 14.55
N ARG A 206 -12.97 20.25 15.11
CA ARG A 206 -12.84 20.70 16.50
C ARG A 206 -13.28 19.62 17.49
N GLU A 207 -14.38 18.92 17.24
CA GLU A 207 -14.83 17.82 18.09
C GLU A 207 -13.87 16.63 17.99
N TYR A 208 -13.40 16.29 16.78
CA TYR A 208 -12.39 15.26 16.57
C TYR A 208 -11.12 15.50 17.41
N ILE A 209 -10.57 16.71 17.38
CA ILE A 209 -9.34 17.07 18.13
C ILE A 209 -9.57 17.03 19.66
N ASN A 210 -10.79 17.26 20.13
CA ASN A 210 -11.12 17.19 21.56
C ASN A 210 -11.57 15.78 22.00
N HIS A 211 -11.75 14.84 21.08
CA HIS A 211 -12.25 13.49 21.40
C HIS A 211 -11.27 12.70 22.28
N LYS A 212 -11.80 11.81 23.13
CA LYS A 212 -10.99 11.03 24.09
C LYS A 212 -9.88 10.22 23.40
N THR A 213 -10.16 9.71 22.20
CA THR A 213 -9.25 8.88 21.39
C THR A 213 -8.26 9.66 20.52
N PHE A 214 -8.36 10.99 20.40
CA PHE A 214 -7.56 11.78 19.46
C PHE A 214 -6.03 11.54 19.57
N LEU A 215 -5.54 11.31 20.78
CA LEU A 215 -4.12 11.00 21.01
C LEU A 215 -3.74 9.60 20.48
N ALA A 216 -4.65 8.63 20.52
CA ALA A 216 -4.43 7.29 19.95
C ALA A 216 -4.45 7.33 18.41
N THR A 217 -5.42 8.04 17.81
CA THR A 217 -5.52 8.18 16.35
C THR A 217 -4.35 9.00 15.78
N LEU A 218 -3.91 10.05 16.50
CA LEU A 218 -2.71 10.82 16.17
C LEU A 218 -1.43 9.97 16.26
N ALA A 219 -1.33 9.09 17.26
CA ALA A 219 -0.23 8.15 17.34
C ALA A 219 -0.21 7.21 16.11
N LEU A 220 -1.35 6.62 15.71
CA LEU A 220 -1.41 5.81 14.49
C LEU A 220 -1.02 6.61 13.24
N GLY A 221 -1.58 7.83 13.09
CA GLY A 221 -1.25 8.71 11.97
C GLY A 221 0.26 8.95 11.86
N MET A 222 0.94 9.25 12.96
CA MET A 222 2.40 9.44 12.97
C MET A 222 3.18 8.19 12.57
N LEU A 223 2.64 6.97 12.73
CA LEU A 223 3.26 5.73 12.23
C LEU A 223 3.19 5.57 10.71
N TYR A 224 2.33 6.32 10.00
CA TYR A 224 2.32 6.34 8.52
C TYR A 224 3.50 7.15 7.95
N MET A 225 4.20 7.96 8.76
CA MET A 225 5.42 8.66 8.34
C MET A 225 6.66 7.75 8.32
N ASN A 226 6.52 6.50 7.84
CA ASN A 226 7.48 5.41 8.07
C ASN A 226 8.28 5.00 6.82
N VAL A 227 9.40 5.69 6.61
CA VAL A 227 10.35 5.40 5.53
C VAL A 227 11.02 4.01 5.70
N LEU A 228 10.98 3.39 6.88
CA LEU A 228 11.64 2.11 7.21
C LEU A 228 10.75 0.89 6.92
N SER A 229 9.98 0.94 5.82
CA SER A 229 8.83 0.09 5.54
C SER A 229 8.95 -0.83 4.30
N PHE A 230 10.13 -1.03 3.72
CA PHE A 230 10.35 -1.76 2.45
C PHE A 230 9.53 -1.19 1.25
N GLY A 231 9.14 0.08 1.34
CA GLY A 231 8.60 0.87 0.23
C GLY A 231 9.64 1.13 -0.87
N GLY A 232 9.21 1.78 -1.96
CA GLY A 232 10.05 2.04 -3.14
C GLY A 232 11.34 2.81 -2.80
N THR A 233 11.23 3.86 -1.98
CA THR A 233 12.36 4.68 -1.55
C THR A 233 13.39 3.89 -0.74
N GLN A 234 12.94 3.10 0.25
CA GLN A 234 13.88 2.30 1.05
C GLN A 234 14.47 1.14 0.25
N THR A 235 13.69 0.50 -0.61
CA THR A 235 14.19 -0.56 -1.51
C THR A 235 15.28 0.00 -2.43
N SER A 236 15.09 1.22 -2.95
CA SER A 236 16.13 1.94 -3.69
C SER A 236 17.36 2.20 -2.81
N TYR A 237 17.18 2.80 -1.63
CA TYR A 237 18.28 3.08 -0.69
C TYR A 237 19.14 1.84 -0.36
N LEU A 238 18.50 0.70 -0.09
CA LEU A 238 19.21 -0.53 0.25
C LEU A 238 20.05 -1.05 -0.93
N VAL A 239 19.59 -0.90 -2.17
CA VAL A 239 20.41 -1.17 -3.37
C VAL A 239 21.57 -0.17 -3.48
N LEU A 240 21.34 1.11 -3.21
CA LEU A 240 22.35 2.18 -3.29
C LEU A 240 23.52 1.99 -2.30
N ILE A 241 23.26 1.42 -1.12
CA ILE A 241 24.32 1.03 -0.16
C ILE A 241 24.89 -0.39 -0.40
N GLY A 242 24.55 -1.03 -1.52
CA GLY A 242 25.20 -2.26 -1.99
C GLY A 242 24.51 -3.59 -1.64
N TYR A 243 23.29 -3.59 -1.07
CA TYR A 243 22.59 -4.85 -0.83
C TYR A 243 22.09 -5.52 -2.12
N ASN A 244 22.30 -6.83 -2.21
CA ASN A 244 21.88 -7.65 -3.34
C ASN A 244 20.34 -7.70 -3.47
N SER A 245 19.81 -7.38 -4.65
CA SER A 245 18.36 -7.33 -4.91
C SER A 245 17.61 -8.63 -4.61
N GLY A 246 18.25 -9.79 -4.74
CA GLY A 246 17.68 -11.09 -4.36
C GLY A 246 17.49 -11.22 -2.85
N LEU A 247 18.47 -10.78 -2.05
CA LEU A 247 18.34 -10.71 -0.59
C LEU A 247 17.20 -9.75 -0.19
N LEU A 248 17.09 -8.60 -0.85
CA LEU A 248 16.00 -7.65 -0.60
C LEU A 248 14.62 -8.26 -0.89
N GLY A 249 14.49 -9.08 -1.92
CA GLY A 249 13.27 -9.84 -2.20
C GLY A 249 12.91 -10.83 -1.08
N ILE A 250 13.89 -11.61 -0.60
CA ILE A 250 13.71 -12.59 0.48
C ILE A 250 13.35 -11.89 1.80
N MET A 251 14.05 -10.80 2.16
CA MET A 251 13.78 -10.04 3.38
C MET A 251 12.43 -9.32 3.35
N LYS A 252 11.97 -8.87 2.16
CA LYS A 252 10.62 -8.32 1.98
C LYS A 252 9.53 -9.38 2.20
N ALA A 253 9.75 -10.61 1.74
CA ALA A 253 8.83 -11.73 2.02
C ALA A 253 8.78 -12.08 3.51
N LEU A 254 9.93 -12.12 4.20
CA LEU A 254 10.03 -12.36 5.65
C LEU A 254 9.26 -11.30 6.47
N CYS A 255 9.33 -10.02 6.07
CA CYS A 255 8.54 -8.96 6.70
C CYS A 255 7.03 -9.19 6.60
N GLY A 256 6.54 -9.75 5.49
CA GLY A 256 5.13 -10.11 5.31
C GLY A 256 4.69 -11.20 6.30
N ILE A 257 5.50 -12.25 6.45
CA ILE A 257 5.22 -13.38 7.37
C ILE A 257 5.12 -12.90 8.82
N ILE A 258 6.04 -12.04 9.28
CA ILE A 258 6.04 -11.53 10.65
C ILE A 258 4.92 -10.50 10.89
N GLY A 259 4.50 -9.76 9.86
CA GLY A 259 3.30 -8.93 9.95
C GLY A 259 2.03 -9.75 10.22
N VAL A 260 1.85 -10.85 9.47
CA VAL A 260 0.75 -11.80 9.70
C VAL A 260 0.84 -12.46 11.09
N ALA A 261 2.05 -12.77 11.58
CA ALA A 261 2.21 -13.28 12.95
C ALA A 261 1.77 -12.27 14.04
N GLY A 262 1.92 -10.96 13.79
CA GLY A 262 1.45 -9.91 14.69
C GLY A 262 -0.06 -9.89 14.89
N THR A 263 -0.86 -10.15 13.84
CA THR A 263 -2.33 -10.10 13.93
C THR A 263 -2.89 -11.22 14.81
N TYR A 264 -2.30 -12.42 14.76
CA TYR A 264 -2.63 -13.52 15.68
C TYR A 264 -2.15 -13.28 17.12
N LEU A 265 -1.02 -12.58 17.31
CA LEU A 265 -0.45 -12.34 18.63
C LEU A 265 -1.21 -11.28 19.44
N MET A 266 -1.78 -10.26 18.77
CA MET A 266 -2.56 -9.20 19.40
C MET A 266 -3.66 -9.73 20.35
N PRO A 267 -4.65 -10.53 19.91
CA PRO A 267 -5.76 -10.95 20.79
C PRO A 267 -5.32 -11.88 21.92
N LEU A 268 -4.22 -12.62 21.73
CA LEU A 268 -3.64 -13.50 22.76
C LEU A 268 -2.98 -12.70 23.90
N LEU A 269 -2.43 -11.51 23.60
CA LEU A 269 -1.93 -10.58 24.61
C LEU A 269 -3.05 -9.73 25.20
N ALA A 270 -4.01 -9.28 24.41
CA ALA A 270 -5.15 -8.48 24.89
C ALA A 270 -5.93 -9.24 25.99
N LYS A 271 -6.17 -10.54 25.81
CA LYS A 271 -6.77 -11.44 26.82
C LYS A 271 -5.97 -11.58 28.12
N LYS A 272 -4.68 -11.21 28.16
CA LYS A 272 -3.80 -11.34 29.34
C LYS A 272 -3.51 -10.01 30.04
N ILE A 273 -3.36 -8.91 29.31
CA ILE A 273 -2.92 -7.60 29.86
C ILE A 273 -3.88 -6.44 29.57
N GLY A 274 -4.90 -6.67 28.73
CA GLY A 274 -5.87 -5.67 28.24
C GLY A 274 -5.37 -4.91 27.01
N THR A 275 -6.28 -4.62 26.07
CA THR A 275 -6.03 -3.96 24.77
C THR A 275 -5.10 -2.76 24.87
N VAL A 276 -5.38 -1.84 25.80
CA VAL A 276 -4.59 -0.62 26.07
C VAL A 276 -3.14 -0.92 26.47
N ARG A 277 -2.86 -2.05 27.15
CA ARG A 277 -1.47 -2.47 27.43
C ARG A 277 -0.83 -3.22 26.27
N THR A 278 -1.61 -3.94 25.47
CA THR A 278 -1.13 -4.60 24.26
C THR A 278 -0.68 -3.57 23.22
N GLY A 279 -1.46 -2.51 23.00
CA GLY A 279 -1.07 -1.37 22.17
C GLY A 279 0.15 -0.63 22.72
N LEU A 280 0.22 -0.40 24.03
CA LEU A 280 1.38 0.23 24.66
C LEU A 280 2.66 -0.61 24.46
N TRP A 281 2.57 -1.93 24.66
CA TRP A 281 3.69 -2.83 24.44
C TRP A 281 4.10 -2.89 22.96
N SER A 282 3.13 -2.93 22.03
CA SER A 282 3.42 -3.07 20.61
C SER A 282 4.01 -1.79 19.99
N ILE A 283 3.57 -0.59 20.39
CA ILE A 283 4.17 0.66 19.89
C ILE A 283 5.58 0.90 20.45
N TRP A 284 5.85 0.50 21.70
CA TRP A 284 7.21 0.53 22.25
C TRP A 284 8.11 -0.57 21.67
N GLN A 285 7.57 -1.75 21.31
CA GLN A 285 8.30 -2.78 20.55
C GLN A 285 8.64 -2.30 19.13
N LEU A 286 7.71 -1.61 18.47
CA LEU A 286 7.90 -0.96 17.16
C LEU A 286 8.98 0.13 17.25
N ALA A 287 8.89 1.02 18.24
CA ALA A 287 9.90 2.06 18.47
C ALA A 287 11.29 1.48 18.77
N LEU A 288 11.38 0.44 19.61
CA LEU A 288 12.64 -0.23 19.95
C LEU A 288 13.26 -0.95 18.73
N THR A 289 12.45 -1.65 17.93
CA THR A 289 12.95 -2.36 16.76
C THR A 289 13.36 -1.41 15.64
N LEU A 290 12.62 -0.31 15.41
CA LEU A 290 13.06 0.74 14.49
C LEU A 290 14.26 1.54 15.04
N ALA A 291 14.43 1.66 16.36
CA ALA A 291 15.67 2.21 16.94
C ALA A 291 16.87 1.33 16.61
N VAL A 292 16.73 -0.01 16.66
CA VAL A 292 17.77 -0.95 16.19
C VAL A 292 18.05 -0.78 14.69
N VAL A 293 17.03 -0.53 13.84
CA VAL A 293 17.22 -0.22 12.41
C VAL A 293 18.01 1.08 12.23
N VAL A 294 17.66 2.17 12.93
CA VAL A 294 18.38 3.45 12.82
C VAL A 294 19.81 3.34 13.36
N ILE A 295 20.02 2.63 14.47
CA ILE A 295 21.35 2.32 15.01
C ILE A 295 22.17 1.53 13.97
N ALA A 296 21.59 0.52 13.32
CA ALA A 296 22.23 -0.20 12.22
C ALA A 296 22.65 0.73 11.07
N LEU A 297 21.81 1.72 10.73
CA LEU A 297 22.11 2.74 9.72
C LEU A 297 23.22 3.74 10.12
N THR A 298 23.59 3.85 11.40
CA THR A 298 24.74 4.66 11.82
C THR A 298 26.08 3.97 11.52
N PHE A 299 26.11 2.64 11.45
CA PHE A 299 27.33 1.88 11.14
C PHE A 299 27.59 1.91 9.63
N ARG A 300 28.49 2.80 9.19
CA ARG A 300 28.93 2.96 7.79
C ARG A 300 29.53 1.71 7.12
N GLN A 301 29.77 0.62 7.87
CA GLN A 301 30.26 -0.65 7.32
C GLN A 301 29.14 -1.70 7.30
N SER A 302 28.86 -2.24 6.12
CA SER A 302 27.88 -3.29 5.87
C SER A 302 28.35 -4.67 6.34
N THR A 303 28.58 -4.82 7.65
CA THR A 303 28.94 -6.12 8.24
C THR A 303 27.73 -7.07 8.26
N MET A 304 27.98 -8.36 8.48
CA MET A 304 26.90 -9.34 8.71
C MET A 304 26.05 -8.94 9.92
N ALA A 305 26.67 -8.46 11.01
CA ALA A 305 25.97 -7.97 12.19
C ALA A 305 25.08 -6.75 11.88
N THR A 306 25.62 -5.74 11.18
CA THR A 306 24.85 -4.57 10.73
C THR A 306 23.64 -5.00 9.89
N SER A 307 23.82 -5.96 9.00
CA SER A 307 22.77 -6.51 8.13
C SER A 307 21.70 -7.27 8.92
N VAL A 308 22.09 -8.06 9.91
CA VAL A 308 21.16 -8.77 10.81
C VAL A 308 20.35 -7.79 11.68
N LEU A 309 20.98 -6.75 12.21
CA LEU A 309 20.29 -5.69 12.97
C LEU A 309 19.30 -4.91 12.07
N LEU A 310 19.72 -4.57 10.85
CA LEU A 310 18.92 -3.83 9.88
C LEU A 310 17.69 -4.64 9.42
N PHE A 311 17.90 -5.83 8.86
CA PHE A 311 16.81 -6.67 8.34
C PHE A 311 15.98 -7.30 9.46
N GLY A 312 16.62 -7.74 10.55
CA GLY A 312 15.94 -8.28 11.74
C GLY A 312 15.07 -7.22 12.43
N GLY A 313 15.57 -5.99 12.60
CA GLY A 313 14.79 -4.87 13.12
C GLY A 313 13.60 -4.52 12.23
N MET A 314 13.79 -4.41 10.90
CA MET A 314 12.69 -4.15 9.95
C MET A 314 11.65 -5.27 9.86
N ALA A 315 12.06 -6.51 10.12
CA ALA A 315 11.16 -7.66 10.14
C ALA A 315 10.37 -7.72 11.47
N LEU A 316 11.05 -7.59 12.61
CA LEU A 316 10.44 -7.59 13.94
C LEU A 316 9.55 -6.37 14.20
N SER A 317 9.81 -5.23 13.55
CA SER A 317 8.94 -4.04 13.65
C SER A 317 7.53 -4.28 13.11
N ARG A 318 7.34 -5.27 12.22
CA ARG A 318 6.02 -5.62 11.68
C ARG A 318 5.10 -6.24 12.72
N LEU A 319 5.68 -6.95 13.68
CA LEU A 319 4.93 -7.50 14.81
C LEU A 319 4.32 -6.37 15.64
N GLY A 320 5.11 -5.36 16.03
CA GLY A 320 4.63 -4.19 16.76
C GLY A 320 3.64 -3.34 15.98
N LEU A 321 3.92 -3.09 14.69
CA LEU A 321 3.06 -2.29 13.81
C LEU A 321 1.65 -2.89 13.68
N TRP A 322 1.54 -4.15 13.24
CA TRP A 322 0.24 -4.80 13.05
C TRP A 322 -0.49 -5.10 14.36
N MET A 323 0.23 -5.32 15.46
CA MET A 323 -0.38 -5.41 16.79
C MET A 323 -0.91 -4.06 17.28
N PHE A 324 -0.22 -2.95 17.00
CA PHE A 324 -0.66 -1.62 17.37
C PHE A 324 -1.88 -1.18 16.58
N ASP A 325 -1.86 -1.34 15.26
CA ASP A 325 -2.97 -1.00 14.35
C ASP A 325 -4.30 -1.63 14.82
N ILE A 326 -4.30 -2.93 15.12
CA ILE A 326 -5.47 -3.63 15.67
C ILE A 326 -5.84 -3.13 17.07
N ALA A 327 -4.86 -2.86 17.95
CA ALA A 327 -5.13 -2.39 19.30
C ALA A 327 -5.68 -0.96 19.35
N GLU A 328 -5.27 -0.11 18.42
CA GLU A 328 -5.76 1.26 18.28
C GLU A 328 -7.20 1.26 17.75
N ASN A 329 -7.48 0.53 16.68
CA ASN A 329 -8.84 0.38 16.13
C ASN A 329 -9.85 -0.18 17.16
N LEU A 330 -9.43 -1.12 18.01
CA LEU A 330 -10.27 -1.64 19.09
C LEU A 330 -10.52 -0.62 20.20
N ILE A 331 -9.55 0.23 20.52
CA ILE A 331 -9.70 1.31 21.52
C ILE A 331 -10.56 2.45 20.95
N LEU A 332 -10.45 2.74 19.66
CA LEU A 332 -11.34 3.68 18.99
C LEU A 332 -12.80 3.27 19.17
N GLN A 333 -13.10 1.99 18.99
CA GLN A 333 -14.45 1.42 19.14
C GLN A 333 -14.92 1.38 20.60
N ASP A 334 -14.04 1.03 21.56
CA ASP A 334 -14.32 0.98 23.01
C ASP A 334 -14.58 2.38 23.61
N HIS A 335 -14.02 3.45 23.03
CA HIS A 335 -14.03 4.81 23.56
C HIS A 335 -14.86 5.83 22.76
N THR A 336 -15.62 5.39 21.74
CA THR A 336 -16.43 6.28 20.89
C THR A 336 -17.88 5.78 20.83
N GLU A 337 -18.84 6.68 21.01
CA GLU A 337 -20.27 6.36 20.88
C GLU A 337 -20.61 5.90 19.45
N PRO A 338 -21.47 4.87 19.25
CA PRO A 338 -21.69 4.24 17.94
C PRO A 338 -22.02 5.20 16.79
N ILE A 339 -22.77 6.27 17.08
CA ILE A 339 -23.16 7.30 16.11
C ILE A 339 -21.98 8.13 15.57
N HIS A 340 -20.88 8.24 16.33
CA HIS A 340 -19.69 9.04 16.00
C HIS A 340 -18.52 8.21 15.44
N VAL A 341 -18.47 6.89 15.68
CA VAL A 341 -17.33 6.00 15.32
C VAL A 341 -16.85 6.19 13.88
N THR A 342 -17.79 6.20 12.92
CA THR A 342 -17.47 6.25 11.48
C THR A 342 -16.91 7.59 11.03
N SER A 343 -17.40 8.69 11.61
CA SER A 343 -16.90 10.04 11.32
C SER A 343 -15.49 10.25 11.89
N ILE A 344 -15.24 9.80 13.12
CA ILE A 344 -13.92 9.86 13.77
C ILE A 344 -12.91 8.97 13.06
N ALA A 345 -13.31 7.78 12.57
CA ALA A 345 -12.48 6.95 11.70
C ALA A 345 -12.15 7.64 10.36
N GLY A 346 -13.09 8.38 9.76
CA GLY A 346 -12.84 9.18 8.55
C GLY A 346 -11.77 10.26 8.74
N TRP A 347 -11.79 10.95 9.89
CA TRP A 347 -10.74 11.90 10.29
C TRP A 347 -9.39 11.21 10.53
N GLN A 348 -9.38 10.02 11.14
CA GLN A 348 -8.18 9.21 11.33
C GLN A 348 -7.55 8.77 9.99
N TYR A 349 -8.32 8.28 9.02
CA TYR A 349 -7.80 7.97 7.68
C TYR A 349 -7.24 9.22 6.99
N SER A 350 -7.89 10.37 7.14
CA SER A 350 -7.39 11.65 6.62
C SER A 350 -6.05 12.05 7.25
N LEU A 351 -5.88 11.79 8.55
CA LEU A 351 -4.65 12.03 9.29
C LEU A 351 -3.51 11.08 8.88
N CYS A 352 -3.79 9.78 8.68
CA CYS A 352 -2.82 8.83 8.15
C CYS A 352 -2.33 9.21 6.74
N ASN A 353 -3.24 9.62 5.86
CA ASN A 353 -2.90 10.09 4.51
C ASN A 353 -2.01 11.36 4.52
N LEU A 354 -2.24 12.28 5.46
CA LEU A 354 -1.38 13.46 5.66
C LEU A 354 0.06 13.05 6.01
N PHE A 355 0.25 12.08 6.90
CA PHE A 355 1.58 11.62 7.30
C PHE A 355 2.31 10.82 6.21
N ASP A 356 1.62 10.07 5.35
CA ASP A 356 2.23 9.43 4.18
C ASP A 356 2.67 10.48 3.12
N LEU A 357 1.89 11.54 2.90
CA LEU A 357 2.31 12.67 2.06
C LEU A 357 3.55 13.41 2.63
N LEU A 358 3.64 13.54 3.95
CA LEU A 358 4.83 14.08 4.62
C LEU A 358 6.05 13.16 4.46
N GLN A 359 5.89 11.84 4.49
CA GLN A 359 6.95 10.87 4.21
C GLN A 359 7.52 11.04 2.79
N PHE A 360 6.68 11.14 1.76
CA PHE A 360 7.14 11.38 0.39
C PHE A 360 7.87 12.73 0.28
N SER A 361 7.28 13.80 0.83
CA SER A 361 7.87 15.14 0.83
C SER A 361 9.27 15.16 1.48
N LEU A 362 9.41 14.50 2.63
CA LEU A 362 10.67 14.35 3.37
C LEU A 362 11.75 13.61 2.57
N THR A 363 11.38 12.55 1.85
CA THR A 363 12.34 11.77 1.03
C THR A 363 12.70 12.43 -0.30
N ILE A 364 11.88 13.35 -0.80
CA ILE A 364 12.22 14.25 -1.92
C ILE A 364 13.21 15.33 -1.42
N ALA A 365 12.95 15.94 -0.26
CA ALA A 365 13.82 16.94 0.34
C ALA A 365 15.20 16.37 0.75
N VAL A 366 15.25 15.12 1.23
CA VAL A 366 16.50 14.39 1.54
C VAL A 366 16.68 13.22 0.57
N SER A 367 16.84 13.55 -0.71
CA SER A 367 17.05 12.59 -1.81
C SER A 367 18.48 12.04 -1.92
N ASP A 368 19.37 12.42 -1.00
CA ASP A 368 20.77 12.01 -0.92
C ASP A 368 20.92 10.73 -0.05
N PRO A 369 21.42 9.60 -0.61
CA PRO A 369 21.55 8.34 0.13
C PRO A 369 22.52 8.43 1.31
N ALA A 370 23.58 9.23 1.22
CA ALA A 370 24.53 9.42 2.32
C ALA A 370 23.90 10.17 3.51
N ARG A 371 22.79 10.87 3.27
CA ARG A 371 21.96 11.54 4.28
C ARG A 371 20.65 10.81 4.61
N PHE A 372 20.42 9.60 4.11
CA PHE A 372 19.20 8.81 4.41
C PHE A 372 19.00 8.52 5.91
N ILE A 373 20.06 8.61 6.72
CA ILE A 373 19.95 8.59 8.18
C ILE A 373 19.03 9.69 8.72
N ILE A 374 18.86 10.82 8.02
CA ILE A 374 17.95 11.91 8.40
C ILE A 374 16.47 11.49 8.27
N PRO A 375 15.94 11.09 7.09
CA PRO A 375 14.57 10.58 6.99
C PRO A 375 14.32 9.34 7.86
N ALA A 376 15.32 8.46 8.03
CA ALA A 376 15.23 7.33 8.95
C ALA A 376 15.09 7.77 10.43
N SER A 377 15.89 8.74 10.87
CA SER A 377 15.85 9.27 12.25
C SER A 377 14.60 10.09 12.52
N ILE A 378 14.10 10.83 11.54
CA ILE A 378 12.82 11.57 11.61
C ILE A 378 11.65 10.59 11.67
N SER A 379 11.68 9.51 10.89
CA SER A 379 10.70 8.42 10.94
C SER A 379 10.69 7.71 12.31
N LEU A 380 11.87 7.44 12.88
CA LEU A 380 11.98 6.96 14.27
C LEU A 380 11.48 7.99 15.28
N SER A 381 11.75 9.28 15.07
CA SER A 381 11.27 10.35 15.96
C SER A 381 9.75 10.48 15.93
N ALA A 382 9.12 10.28 14.77
CA ALA A 382 7.67 10.17 14.64
C ALA A 382 7.14 8.91 15.35
N THR A 383 7.84 7.77 15.23
CA THR A 383 7.48 6.51 15.91
C THR A 383 7.58 6.64 17.45
N VAL A 384 8.64 7.27 17.96
CA VAL A 384 8.82 7.53 19.40
C VAL A 384 7.85 8.60 19.88
N GLY A 385 7.58 9.63 19.09
CA GLY A 385 6.54 10.63 19.35
C GLY A 385 5.16 9.97 19.47
N ALA A 386 4.81 9.09 18.55
CA ALA A 386 3.59 8.27 18.60
C ALA A 386 3.55 7.40 19.86
N ALA A 387 4.65 6.72 20.21
CA ALA A 387 4.75 5.92 21.44
C ALA A 387 4.55 6.77 22.71
N ILE A 388 5.11 7.99 22.76
CA ILE A 388 4.93 8.93 23.87
C ILE A 388 3.49 9.45 23.93
N ILE A 389 2.92 9.90 22.81
CA ILE A 389 1.54 10.40 22.72
C ILE A 389 0.54 9.31 23.12
N TYR A 390 0.74 8.08 22.67
CA TYR A 390 -0.05 6.93 23.11
C TYR A 390 0.17 6.61 24.60
N THR A 391 1.39 6.75 25.13
CA THR A 391 1.64 6.59 26.57
C THR A 391 0.90 7.66 27.40
N LEU A 392 0.84 8.90 26.91
CA LEU A 392 0.05 9.99 27.50
C LEU A 392 -1.46 9.70 27.42
N PHE A 393 -1.94 9.09 26.33
CA PHE A 393 -3.30 8.56 26.24
C PHE A 393 -3.57 7.49 27.32
N VAL A 394 -2.74 6.46 27.44
CA VAL A 394 -2.90 5.41 28.47
C VAL A 394 -2.90 5.99 29.90
N TRP A 395 -2.08 7.01 30.14
CA TRP A 395 -2.03 7.70 31.43
C TRP A 395 -3.29 8.55 31.68
N LYS A 396 -3.74 9.35 30.70
CA LYS A 396 -4.99 10.13 30.78
C LYS A 396 -6.23 9.24 30.95
N ASP A 397 -6.25 8.07 30.32
CA ASP A 397 -7.37 7.13 30.34
C ASP A 397 -7.52 6.38 31.66
N ARG A 398 -6.41 6.00 32.32
CA ARG A 398 -6.44 5.09 33.49
C ARG A 398 -5.66 5.55 34.73
N GLY A 399 -4.98 6.69 34.67
CA GLY A 399 -4.14 7.23 35.75
C GLY A 399 -2.84 6.46 36.04
N HIS A 400 -2.72 5.20 35.61
CA HIS A 400 -1.59 4.33 35.91
C HIS A 400 -1.23 3.37 34.75
N LEU A 401 0.07 3.17 34.52
CA LEU A 401 0.58 2.34 33.43
C LEU A 401 0.55 0.84 33.79
N LEU A 402 1.08 0.47 34.96
CA LEU A 402 1.23 -0.92 35.43
C LEU A 402 0.26 -1.25 36.55
N HIS A 403 -0.49 -2.36 36.41
CA HIS A 403 -1.23 -2.95 37.52
C HIS A 403 -0.31 -3.96 38.21
N ILE A 404 0.37 -3.55 39.26
CA ILE A 404 0.99 -4.49 40.20
C ILE A 404 -0.13 -4.94 41.12
N LYS A 405 -0.70 -6.13 40.88
CA LYS A 405 -1.47 -6.82 41.91
C LYS A 405 -0.48 -7.29 42.98
N LEU A 406 -0.25 -6.44 43.98
CA LEU A 406 0.23 -6.89 45.28
C LEU A 406 -0.76 -7.96 45.77
N LYS A 407 -0.22 -9.08 46.24
CA LYS A 407 -0.93 -10.33 46.51
C LYS A 407 -0.79 -10.71 47.97
#